data_AF-A0A3P6ZE82-F1
#
_entry.id   AF-A0A3P6ZE82-F1
#
_cell.length_a   1.000
_cell.length_b   1.000
_cell.length_c   1.000
_cell.angle_alpha   90.00
_cell.angle_beta   90.00
_cell.angle_gamma   90.00
#
_symmetry.space_group_name_H-M   'P 1'
#
loop_
_entity.id
_entity.type
_entity.pdbx_description
1 polymer ?
#
loop_
_entity_poly.entity_id
_entity_poly.type
_entity_poly.pdbx_seq_one_letter_code
_entity_poly.pdbx_strand_id
1 'polypeptide(L)'
;MGSEIKPRSSKASNTMNGEKLNGESDVDDDEQEKDEEEVLDDEVLRALDEMKKTTPVDPIHALPLYSLLPAEEQSRVFESPPEGHRLVVVATNVAETSLTIPNIRYVVDTGKVWIVPM
;
A
#
# COMPACT_ATOMS: atom_id res chain seq x y z
N MET A 1 39.94 -26.90 -9.26
CA MET A 1 40.52 -25.71 -9.92
C MET A 1 40.32 -24.53 -9.00
N GLY A 2 41.35 -24.17 -8.24
CA GLY A 2 41.36 -22.97 -7.41
C GLY A 2 42.38 -22.00 -7.98
N SER A 3 42.00 -20.74 -8.12
CA SER A 3 42.91 -19.60 -8.04
C SER A 3 42.12 -18.30 -7.92
N GLU A 4 42.36 -17.63 -6.81
CA GLU A 4 41.99 -16.25 -6.51
C GLU A 4 43.12 -15.34 -6.99
N ILE A 5 42.81 -14.26 -7.73
CA ILE A 5 43.78 -13.19 -8.05
C ILE A 5 43.05 -11.82 -8.04
N LYS A 6 43.26 -11.06 -6.98
CA LYS A 6 43.29 -9.57 -6.97
C LYS A 6 44.77 -9.13 -7.05
N PRO A 7 45.14 -7.83 -7.16
CA PRO A 7 44.52 -6.64 -7.76
C PRO A 7 45.53 -5.89 -8.70
N ARG A 8 45.13 -4.82 -9.41
CA ARG A 8 46.10 -3.81 -9.90
C ARG A 8 45.61 -2.36 -9.75
N SER A 9 46.36 -1.66 -8.90
CA SER A 9 46.56 -0.23 -8.69
C SER A 9 46.53 0.67 -9.94
N SER A 10 46.00 1.89 -9.81
CA SER A 10 46.79 3.12 -10.04
C SER A 10 46.09 4.39 -9.53
N LYS A 11 46.86 5.17 -8.76
CA LYS A 11 46.59 6.50 -8.20
C LYS A 11 46.35 7.55 -9.29
N ALA A 12 45.56 8.59 -8.97
CA ALA A 12 45.84 9.97 -9.38
C ALA A 12 45.18 10.96 -8.39
N SER A 13 46.03 11.66 -7.66
CA SER A 13 45.69 12.84 -6.85
C SER A 13 45.55 14.06 -7.76
N ASN A 14 44.62 14.99 -7.48
CA ASN A 14 44.92 16.42 -7.66
C ASN A 14 43.92 17.36 -6.93
N THR A 15 44.45 18.05 -5.91
CA THR A 15 44.43 19.51 -5.64
C THR A 15 43.15 20.35 -5.63
N MET A 16 43.10 21.19 -4.59
CA MET A 16 42.06 22.14 -4.16
C MET A 16 41.83 23.38 -5.05
N ASN A 17 40.68 24.03 -4.78
CA ASN A 17 40.40 25.48 -4.66
C ASN A 17 39.40 26.09 -5.66
N GLY A 18 38.43 26.85 -5.11
CA GLY A 18 37.57 27.76 -5.87
C GLY A 18 36.36 28.22 -5.05
N GLU A 19 36.50 29.35 -4.36
CA GLU A 19 35.47 29.99 -3.53
C GLU A 19 34.35 30.67 -4.35
N LYS A 20 33.24 30.90 -3.63
CA LYS A 20 32.15 31.90 -3.80
C LYS A 20 31.11 31.71 -4.89
N LEU A 21 29.87 31.47 -4.45
CA LEU A 21 28.73 32.36 -4.73
C LEU A 21 27.85 32.50 -3.47
N ASN A 22 27.62 33.76 -3.07
CA ASN A 22 26.60 34.15 -2.09
C ASN A 22 25.21 34.02 -2.75
N GLY A 23 24.22 33.61 -1.97
CA GLY A 23 22.82 33.70 -2.32
C GLY A 23 22.01 33.32 -1.10
N GLU A 24 21.51 34.32 -0.39
CA GLU A 24 20.42 34.18 0.56
C GLU A 24 19.29 33.45 -0.16
N SER A 25 18.94 32.24 0.29
CA SER A 25 17.60 31.72 0.10
C SER A 25 17.02 31.65 1.50
N ASP A 26 16.06 32.53 1.72
CA ASP A 26 15.11 32.51 2.80
C ASP A 26 14.81 31.06 3.18
N VAL A 27 15.05 30.71 4.44
CA VAL A 27 14.53 29.46 4.99
C VAL A 27 13.03 29.69 5.00
N ASP A 28 12.37 29.23 3.93
CA ASP A 28 10.92 29.14 3.85
C ASP A 28 10.48 28.46 5.14
N ASP A 29 9.67 29.22 5.89
CA ASP A 29 8.95 28.79 7.08
C ASP A 29 8.31 27.46 6.70
N ASP A 30 8.87 26.37 7.23
CA ASP A 30 8.28 25.05 7.19
C ASP A 30 7.05 25.19 8.09
N GLU A 31 5.98 25.76 7.53
CA GLU A 31 4.64 25.75 8.09
C GLU A 31 4.34 24.27 8.26
N GLN A 32 4.66 23.77 9.45
CA GLN A 32 4.16 22.50 9.93
C GLN A 32 2.65 22.64 9.79
N GLU A 33 2.09 22.05 8.74
CA GLU A 33 0.72 21.60 8.72
C GLU A 33 0.61 20.71 9.95
N LYS A 34 0.23 21.33 11.07
CA LYS A 34 -0.22 20.60 12.23
C LYS A 34 -1.46 19.92 11.71
N ASP A 35 -1.32 18.63 11.41
CA ASP A 35 -2.45 17.74 11.27
C ASP A 35 -3.33 18.02 12.51
N GLU A 36 -4.40 18.79 12.31
CA GLU A 36 -5.38 19.04 13.35
C GLU A 36 -5.99 17.68 13.61
N GLU A 37 -5.51 16.99 14.64
CA GLU A 37 -6.08 15.74 15.10
C GLU A 37 -7.53 16.08 15.47
N GLU A 38 -8.48 15.75 14.57
CA GLU A 38 -9.90 15.94 14.84
C GLU A 38 -10.20 15.18 16.12
N VAL A 39 -10.38 15.92 17.21
CA VAL A 39 -10.73 15.36 18.51
C VAL A 39 -12.17 14.88 18.38
N LEU A 40 -12.32 13.61 18.04
CA LEU A 40 -13.61 12.93 18.07
C LEU A 40 -14.19 13.09 19.46
N ASP A 41 -15.46 13.49 19.54
CA ASP A 41 -16.10 13.70 20.83
C ASP A 41 -16.16 12.40 21.66
N ASP A 42 -16.12 12.54 22.98
CA ASP A 42 -16.12 11.41 23.91
C ASP A 42 -17.37 10.52 23.75
N GLU A 43 -18.45 11.05 23.18
CA GLU A 43 -19.72 10.36 22.96
C GLU A 43 -19.62 9.42 21.75
N VAL A 44 -19.05 9.88 20.64
CA VAL A 44 -18.73 9.13 19.43
C VAL A 44 -17.71 8.04 19.75
N LEU A 45 -16.68 8.34 20.53
CA LEU A 45 -15.70 7.34 20.95
C LEU A 45 -16.34 6.19 21.75
N ARG A 46 -17.27 6.51 22.66
CA ARG A 46 -18.02 5.50 23.42
C ARG A 46 -18.96 4.70 22.52
N ALA A 47 -19.68 5.37 21.63
CA ALA A 47 -20.58 4.71 20.69
C ALA A 47 -19.83 3.70 19.79
N LEU A 48 -18.64 4.05 19.32
CA LEU A 48 -17.79 3.15 18.52
C LEU A 48 -17.32 1.93 19.33
N ASP A 49 -16.94 2.12 20.60
CA ASP A 49 -16.53 1.00 21.47
C ASP A 49 -17.68 0.04 21.78
N GLU A 50 -18.89 0.57 21.99
CA GLU A 50 -20.11 -0.23 22.14
C GLU A 50 -20.48 -0.98 20.85
N MET A 51 -20.31 -0.35 19.70
CA MET A 51 -20.55 -0.98 18.41
C MET A 51 -19.57 -2.13 18.13
N LYS A 52 -18.29 -1.99 18.52
CA LYS A 52 -17.28 -3.06 18.44
C LYS A 52 -17.62 -4.27 19.31
N LYS A 53 -18.23 -4.05 20.49
CA LYS A 53 -18.61 -5.13 21.41
C LYS A 53 -19.82 -5.93 20.94
N THR A 54 -20.71 -5.29 20.20
CA THR A 54 -22.02 -5.86 19.81
C THR A 54 -22.03 -6.46 18.42
N THR A 55 -21.05 -6.12 17.58
CA THR A 55 -20.92 -6.67 16.22
C THR A 55 -20.15 -7.98 16.25
N PRO A 56 -20.78 -9.13 15.91
CA PRO A 56 -20.05 -10.37 15.70
C PRO A 56 -19.08 -10.16 14.54
N VAL A 57 -17.78 -10.24 14.80
CA VAL A 57 -16.76 -10.15 13.78
C VAL A 57 -16.52 -11.57 13.27
N ASP A 58 -17.18 -11.92 12.17
CA ASP A 58 -16.87 -13.16 11.46
C ASP A 58 -15.38 -13.13 11.06
N PRO A 59 -14.63 -14.22 11.26
CA PRO A 59 -13.29 -14.35 10.73
C PRO A 59 -13.24 -14.02 9.22
N ILE A 60 -12.18 -13.33 8.79
CA ILE A 60 -12.04 -12.89 7.40
C ILE A 60 -11.22 -13.90 6.59
N HIS A 61 -11.73 -14.30 5.43
CA HIS A 61 -10.98 -15.02 4.41
C HIS A 61 -10.59 -14.04 3.29
N ALA A 62 -9.38 -13.49 3.38
CA ALA A 62 -8.88 -12.48 2.44
C ALA A 62 -8.12 -13.12 1.27
N LEU A 63 -8.47 -12.77 0.04
CA LEU A 63 -7.79 -13.23 -1.19
C LEU A 63 -7.41 -12.05 -2.09
N PRO A 64 -6.17 -12.00 -2.61
CA PRO A 64 -5.77 -11.00 -3.60
C PRO A 64 -6.26 -11.39 -5.01
N LEU A 65 -6.55 -10.41 -5.85
CA LEU A 65 -6.87 -10.62 -7.27
C LEU A 65 -6.25 -9.53 -8.16
N TYR A 66 -5.25 -9.90 -8.96
CA TYR A 66 -4.58 -9.02 -9.91
C TYR A 66 -3.98 -9.84 -11.07
N SER A 67 -3.71 -9.20 -12.21
CA SER A 67 -3.38 -9.91 -13.47
C SER A 67 -2.12 -10.78 -13.42
N LEU A 68 -1.15 -10.44 -12.57
CA LEU A 68 0.12 -11.17 -12.43
C LEU A 68 0.01 -12.42 -11.55
N LEU A 69 -1.14 -12.65 -10.91
CA LEU A 69 -1.33 -13.79 -10.02
C LEU A 69 -1.42 -15.10 -10.85
N PRO A 70 -0.83 -16.23 -10.41
CA PRO A 70 -0.99 -17.51 -11.09
C PRO A 70 -2.46 -17.91 -11.25
N ALA A 71 -2.81 -18.62 -12.34
CA ALA A 71 -4.19 -18.99 -12.63
C ALA A 71 -4.85 -19.85 -11.53
N GLU A 72 -4.06 -20.72 -10.89
CA GLU A 72 -4.51 -21.53 -9.76
C GLU A 72 -4.92 -20.64 -8.58
N GLU A 73 -4.13 -19.62 -8.27
CA GLU A 73 -4.45 -18.68 -7.18
C GLU A 73 -5.63 -17.75 -7.54
N GLN A 74 -5.75 -17.32 -8.80
CA GLN A 74 -6.93 -16.58 -9.26
C GLN A 74 -8.20 -17.43 -9.12
N SER A 75 -8.10 -18.74 -9.31
CA SER A 75 -9.27 -19.64 -9.24
C SER A 75 -9.85 -19.75 -7.83
N ARG A 76 -9.03 -19.51 -6.79
CA ARG A 76 -9.45 -19.58 -5.38
C ARG A 76 -10.54 -18.59 -5.02
N VAL A 77 -10.66 -17.46 -5.74
CA VAL A 77 -11.73 -16.47 -5.48
C VAL A 77 -13.13 -16.99 -5.83
N PHE A 78 -13.22 -18.07 -6.62
CA PHE A 78 -14.48 -18.73 -6.96
C PHE A 78 -14.85 -19.86 -5.98
N GLU A 79 -13.93 -20.28 -5.12
CA GLU A 79 -14.19 -21.28 -4.10
C GLU A 79 -14.99 -20.66 -2.94
N SER A 80 -15.79 -21.49 -2.28
CA SER A 80 -16.50 -21.03 -1.08
C SER A 80 -15.50 -20.82 0.05
N PRO A 81 -15.60 -19.72 0.82
CA PRO A 81 -14.74 -19.51 1.98
C PRO A 81 -15.00 -20.60 3.04
N PRO A 82 -14.06 -20.81 3.97
CA PRO A 82 -14.28 -21.68 5.12
C PRO A 82 -15.54 -21.31 5.91
N GLU A 83 -16.16 -22.30 6.57
CA GLU A 83 -17.39 -22.08 7.31
C GLU A 83 -17.22 -20.99 8.38
N GLY A 84 -18.24 -20.12 8.50
CA GLY A 84 -18.20 -18.98 9.41
C GLY A 84 -17.26 -17.86 9.02
N HIS A 85 -16.63 -17.90 7.84
CA HIS A 85 -15.75 -16.81 7.37
C HIS A 85 -16.42 -15.92 6.34
N ARG A 86 -16.10 -14.62 6.41
CA ARG A 86 -16.47 -13.65 5.38
C ARG A 86 -15.41 -13.63 4.28
N LEU A 87 -15.82 -13.91 3.05
CA LEU A 87 -14.96 -13.71 1.88
C LEU A 87 -14.71 -12.22 1.65
N VAL A 88 -13.44 -11.83 1.57
CA VAL A 88 -13.00 -10.48 1.20
C VAL A 88 -11.99 -10.60 0.08
N VAL A 89 -12.32 -10.05 -1.08
CA VAL A 89 -11.41 -10.04 -2.24
C VAL A 89 -10.84 -8.64 -2.40
N VAL A 90 -9.51 -8.54 -2.35
CA VAL A 90 -8.79 -7.29 -2.61
C VAL A 90 -8.29 -7.34 -4.04
N ALA A 91 -8.94 -6.57 -4.91
CA ALA A 91 -8.67 -6.63 -6.35
C ALA A 91 -8.17 -5.29 -6.91
N THR A 92 -7.44 -5.36 -8.03
CA THR A 92 -7.29 -4.20 -8.92
C THR A 92 -8.51 -4.08 -9.84
N ASN A 93 -8.45 -3.14 -10.79
CA ASN A 93 -9.39 -3.00 -11.91
C ASN A 93 -9.63 -4.28 -12.74
N VAL A 94 -8.87 -5.36 -12.53
CA VAL A 94 -9.17 -6.68 -13.13
C VAL A 94 -10.57 -7.16 -12.77
N ALA A 95 -11.04 -6.87 -11.54
CA ALA A 95 -12.38 -7.23 -11.11
C ALA A 95 -13.51 -6.40 -11.78
N GLU A 96 -13.17 -5.31 -12.48
CA GLU A 96 -14.15 -4.49 -13.23
C GLU A 96 -14.54 -5.17 -14.55
N THR A 97 -13.62 -5.94 -15.13
CA THR A 97 -13.88 -6.75 -16.32
C THR A 97 -14.75 -7.94 -15.93
N SER A 98 -15.44 -8.56 -16.91
CA SER A 98 -16.55 -9.55 -16.83
C SER A 98 -16.45 -10.76 -15.85
N LEU A 99 -15.48 -10.79 -14.93
CA LEU A 99 -15.38 -11.72 -13.81
C LEU A 99 -16.51 -11.48 -12.81
N THR A 100 -17.43 -12.44 -12.69
CA THR A 100 -18.47 -12.42 -11.65
C THR A 100 -18.09 -13.39 -10.54
N ILE A 101 -17.71 -12.86 -9.38
CA ILE A 101 -17.47 -13.66 -8.18
C ILE A 101 -18.83 -13.92 -7.51
N PRO A 102 -19.19 -15.18 -7.22
CA PRO A 102 -20.47 -15.48 -6.58
C PRO A 102 -20.53 -14.89 -5.16
N ASN A 103 -21.73 -14.56 -4.69
CA ASN A 103 -22.00 -14.13 -3.32
C ASN A 103 -21.34 -12.81 -2.88
N ILE A 104 -20.91 -11.95 -3.82
CA ILE A 104 -20.50 -10.57 -3.50
C ILE A 104 -21.73 -9.72 -3.24
N ARG A 105 -21.83 -9.17 -2.02
CA ARG A 105 -22.92 -8.29 -1.59
C ARG A 105 -22.52 -6.82 -1.49
N TYR A 106 -21.24 -6.56 -1.23
CA TYR A 106 -20.71 -5.23 -0.97
C TYR A 106 -19.47 -5.01 -1.84
N VAL A 107 -19.34 -3.79 -2.36
CA VAL A 107 -18.16 -3.35 -3.10
C VAL A 107 -17.71 -2.05 -2.45
N VAL A 108 -16.41 -1.98 -2.13
CA VAL A 108 -15.75 -0.76 -1.66
C VAL A 108 -14.82 -0.32 -2.77
N ASP A 109 -15.19 0.75 -3.47
CA ASP A 109 -14.37 1.35 -4.54
C ASP A 109 -13.59 2.55 -3.98
N THR A 110 -12.29 2.58 -4.27
CA THR A 110 -11.41 3.69 -3.88
C THR A 110 -11.52 4.89 -4.81
N GLY A 111 -12.13 4.74 -5.99
CA GLY A 111 -12.25 5.78 -7.01
C GLY A 111 -10.92 6.18 -7.66
N LYS A 112 -9.84 5.40 -7.45
CA LYS A 112 -8.51 5.65 -8.02
C LYS A 112 -8.17 4.58 -9.04
N VAL A 113 -7.60 5.00 -10.16
CA VAL A 113 -7.14 4.11 -11.23
C VAL A 113 -5.67 4.39 -11.54
N TRP A 114 -4.88 3.33 -11.66
CA TRP A 114 -3.49 3.45 -12.08
C TRP A 114 -3.42 3.37 -13.60
N ILE A 115 -3.17 4.51 -14.23
CA ILE A 115 -2.93 4.60 -15.67
C ILE A 115 -1.43 4.59 -15.89
N VAL A 116 -0.97 3.70 -16.77
CA VAL A 116 0.42 3.72 -17.22
C VAL A 116 0.52 4.80 -18.30
N PRO A 117 1.32 5.86 -18.10
CA PRO A 117 1.53 6.86 -19.14
C PRO A 117 2.24 6.22 -20.33
N MET A 118 1.77 6.53 -21.55
CA MET A 118 2.35 6.09 -22.81
C MET A 118 3.67 6.81 -23.11
#